data_AF-A0A269WBD3-F1
#
_entry.id   AF-A0A269WBD3-F1
#
_cell.length_a   1.000
_cell.length_b   1.000
_cell.length_c   1.000
_cell.angle_alpha   90.00
_cell.angle_beta   90.00
_cell.angle_gamma   90.00
#
_symmetry.space_group_name_H-M   'P 1'
#
loop_
_entity.id
_entity.type
_entity.pdbx_description
1 polymer ?
#
loop_
_entity_poly.entity_id
_entity_poly.type
_entity_poly.pdbx_seq_one_letter_code
_entity_poly.pdbx_strand_id
1 'polypeptide(L)'
;MGNLGNSEEPKQAAPDKEVASEPDTAANVELTSVKEDVKEEPKEEPKEEPKEEPKEEPKEEPKEADVPREYKAALKKAESYAEIMNMSKAGIYDQLTSEYGENFPAEAAQYAIDNVVVDWKENALKKAQSYAELMSMSDSAIYDQLISEYGEKFTKEEAQYAIDNLE
;
A
#
# COMPACT_ATOMS: atom_id res chain seq x y z
N MET A 1 -52.73 -11.12 -56.64
CA MET A 1 -52.61 -9.66 -56.85
C MET A 1 -51.97 -9.08 -55.60
N GLY A 2 -50.85 -8.40 -55.57
CA GLY A 2 -49.90 -7.90 -56.55
C GLY A 2 -48.94 -7.03 -55.73
N ASN A 3 -47.65 -7.35 -55.79
CA ASN A 3 -46.54 -6.52 -55.29
C ASN A 3 -46.53 -5.15 -55.97
N LEU A 4 -46.09 -4.10 -55.26
CA LEU A 4 -45.43 -2.88 -55.75
C LEU A 4 -44.91 -2.17 -54.48
N GLY A 5 -43.61 -2.27 -54.15
CA GLY A 5 -42.54 -1.37 -54.61
C GLY A 5 -42.07 -0.58 -53.38
N ASN A 6 -40.81 -0.21 -53.15
CA ASN A 6 -39.58 -0.17 -53.93
C ASN A 6 -38.47 0.07 -52.86
N SER A 7 -37.46 -0.79 -52.72
CA SER A 7 -36.08 -0.57 -53.18
C SER A 7 -35.49 0.81 -52.90
N GLU A 8 -34.45 0.87 -52.05
CA GLU A 8 -33.05 1.20 -52.43
C GLU A 8 -32.17 1.41 -51.18
N GLU A 9 -31.16 0.55 -51.00
CA GLU A 9 -29.90 0.94 -50.34
C GLU A 9 -29.04 1.73 -51.34
N PRO A 10 -28.11 2.57 -50.85
CA PRO A 10 -26.73 2.32 -51.27
C PRO A 10 -25.66 2.45 -50.17
N LYS A 11 -24.57 1.76 -50.48
CA LYS A 11 -23.27 1.62 -49.82
C LYS A 11 -22.44 2.91 -49.67
N GLN A 12 -21.72 2.98 -48.55
CA GLN A 12 -20.26 3.20 -48.38
C GLN A 12 -19.55 4.38 -49.09
N ALA A 13 -18.94 5.28 -48.29
CA ALA A 13 -17.66 5.96 -48.59
C ALA A 13 -17.05 6.62 -47.33
N ALA A 14 -15.81 6.29 -46.98
CA ALA A 14 -14.82 7.18 -46.33
C ALA A 14 -13.96 7.81 -47.46
N PRO A 15 -13.20 8.93 -47.32
CA PRO A 15 -12.13 9.11 -46.31
C PRO A 15 -11.81 10.58 -45.86
N ASP A 16 -10.87 10.65 -44.89
CA ASP A 16 -9.82 11.66 -44.61
C ASP A 16 -10.05 13.17 -44.83
N LYS A 17 -9.87 13.93 -43.75
CA LYS A 17 -9.18 15.24 -43.77
C LYS A 17 -8.40 15.49 -42.47
N GLU A 18 -7.14 15.09 -42.54
CA GLU A 18 -5.94 15.79 -42.07
C GLU A 18 -6.14 17.30 -41.78
N VAL A 19 -5.87 17.71 -40.54
CA VAL A 19 -5.42 19.07 -40.21
C VAL A 19 -4.26 18.92 -39.23
N ALA A 20 -3.05 18.96 -39.77
CA ALA A 20 -1.83 19.29 -39.04
C ALA A 20 -1.42 20.72 -39.44
N SER A 21 -1.21 21.59 -38.45
CA SER A 21 -0.11 22.56 -38.41
C SER A 21 -0.32 23.55 -37.24
N GLU A 22 0.54 23.41 -36.24
CA GLU A 22 0.91 24.46 -35.30
C GLU A 22 1.66 25.59 -36.09
N PRO A 23 1.93 26.78 -35.52
CA PRO A 23 2.99 26.88 -34.52
C PRO A 23 2.82 27.95 -33.43
N ASP A 24 3.67 27.80 -32.41
CA ASP A 24 4.36 28.87 -31.66
C ASP A 24 3.55 29.74 -30.67
N THR A 25 3.83 29.56 -29.37
CA THR A 25 4.55 30.65 -28.67
C THR A 25 5.29 30.10 -27.45
N ALA A 26 6.61 30.21 -27.51
CA ALA A 26 7.54 30.01 -26.40
C ALA A 26 7.40 31.08 -25.30
N ALA A 27 7.82 30.66 -24.10
CA ALA A 27 8.38 31.47 -23.01
C ALA A 27 7.43 32.43 -22.24
N ASN A 28 7.16 32.11 -20.97
CA ASN A 28 7.77 32.92 -19.91
C ASN A 28 7.89 32.13 -18.59
N VAL A 29 9.12 32.01 -18.11
CA VAL A 29 9.48 31.48 -16.80
C VAL A 29 9.61 32.69 -15.90
N GLU A 30 8.64 32.93 -15.02
CA GLU A 30 8.77 34.00 -14.03
C GLU A 30 8.99 33.43 -12.64
N LEU A 31 10.29 33.19 -12.39
CA LEU A 31 10.90 32.95 -11.11
C LEU A 31 10.87 34.26 -10.31
N THR A 32 9.88 34.44 -9.43
CA THR A 32 9.88 35.57 -8.48
C THR A 32 10.45 35.12 -7.13
N SER A 33 11.73 35.44 -6.98
CA SER A 33 12.51 35.39 -5.75
C SER A 33 12.06 36.51 -4.81
N VAL A 34 11.35 36.18 -3.73
CA VAL A 34 11.21 37.09 -2.58
C VAL A 34 12.31 36.75 -1.57
N LYS A 35 13.26 37.67 -1.42
CA LYS A 35 14.22 37.74 -0.32
C LYS A 35 13.90 38.98 0.50
N GLU A 36 13.59 38.81 1.78
CA GLU A 36 13.66 39.83 2.83
C GLU A 36 13.78 39.06 4.16
N ASP A 37 15.00 38.86 4.66
CA ASP A 37 15.73 39.65 5.66
C ASP A 37 15.27 39.43 7.13
N VAL A 38 15.96 38.47 7.76
CA VAL A 38 16.51 38.41 9.13
C VAL A 38 15.68 38.86 10.34
N LYS A 39 15.46 37.89 11.26
CA LYS A 39 15.57 38.12 12.70
C LYS A 39 16.00 36.84 13.46
N GLU A 40 17.28 36.79 13.83
CA GLU A 40 17.84 36.11 15.02
C GLU A 40 17.18 36.70 16.30
N GLU A 41 16.88 36.06 17.43
CA GLU A 41 17.38 34.94 18.27
C GLU A 41 16.22 34.65 19.30
N PRO A 42 16.25 33.67 20.26
CA PRO A 42 17.30 32.72 20.62
C PRO A 42 16.86 31.24 20.75
N LYS A 43 17.90 30.42 20.76
CA LYS A 43 18.11 29.08 21.33
C LYS A 43 17.26 28.75 22.58
N GLU A 44 16.39 27.75 22.48
CA GLU A 44 15.93 26.96 23.63
C GLU A 44 16.57 25.56 23.57
N GLU A 45 17.17 25.18 24.69
CA GLU A 45 17.86 23.90 24.92
C GLU A 45 16.85 22.74 24.99
N PRO A 46 17.25 21.53 24.60
CA PRO A 46 16.40 20.35 24.70
C PRO A 46 16.24 19.97 26.17
N LYS A 47 15.01 19.99 26.65
CA LYS A 47 14.64 19.43 27.95
C LYS A 47 14.65 17.91 27.80
N GLU A 48 15.69 17.28 28.36
CA GLU A 48 15.74 15.84 28.58
C GLU A 48 14.55 15.44 29.46
N GLU A 49 13.56 14.78 28.83
CA GLU A 49 12.59 13.97 29.55
C GLU A 49 13.23 12.58 29.82
N PRO A 50 13.09 12.03 31.03
CA PRO A 50 13.60 10.69 31.33
C PRO A 50 12.90 9.69 30.42
N LYS A 51 13.70 8.97 29.63
CA LYS A 51 13.31 7.77 28.92
C LYS A 51 13.01 6.70 29.97
N GLU A 52 11.75 6.60 30.40
CA GLU A 52 11.27 5.44 31.14
C GLU A 52 11.44 4.22 30.23
N GLU A 53 12.35 3.34 30.63
CA GLU A 53 12.49 2.00 30.07
C GLU A 53 11.15 1.27 30.25
N PRO A 54 10.55 0.71 29.19
CA PRO A 54 9.47 -0.25 29.35
C PRO A 54 10.05 -1.45 30.10
N LYS A 55 9.62 -1.60 31.34
CA LYS A 55 9.85 -2.78 32.15
C LYS A 55 9.18 -3.95 31.42
N GLU A 56 9.98 -4.78 30.76
CA GLU A 56 9.54 -6.05 30.20
C GLU A 56 8.94 -6.89 31.32
N GLU A 57 7.61 -6.93 31.38
CA GLU A 57 6.90 -7.93 32.17
C GLU A 57 7.07 -9.30 31.50
N PRO A 58 7.24 -10.39 32.27
CA PRO A 58 7.36 -11.71 31.71
C PRO A 58 6.09 -12.06 30.91
N LYS A 59 6.24 -12.30 29.61
CA LYS A 59 5.19 -12.83 28.74
C LYS A 59 4.85 -14.24 29.22
N GLU A 60 3.89 -14.35 30.15
CA GLU A 60 3.28 -15.65 30.48
C GLU A 60 2.60 -16.17 29.22
N GLU A 61 3.16 -17.22 28.61
CA GLU A 61 2.53 -17.93 27.51
C GLU A 61 1.18 -18.50 28.00
N PRO A 62 0.04 -18.07 27.43
CA PRO A 62 -1.25 -18.63 27.81
C PRO A 62 -1.30 -20.08 27.32
N LYS A 63 -1.57 -21.02 28.24
CA LYS A 63 -1.81 -22.43 27.90
C LYS A 63 -2.92 -22.50 26.84
N GLU A 64 -2.64 -23.09 25.68
CA GLU A 64 -3.50 -23.12 24.47
C GLU A 64 -4.98 -23.48 24.71
N ALA A 65 -5.27 -24.24 25.77
CA ALA A 65 -6.63 -24.64 26.15
C ALA A 65 -7.53 -23.46 26.58
N ASP A 66 -6.96 -22.35 27.07
CA ASP A 66 -7.71 -21.21 27.62
C ASP A 66 -7.77 -19.99 26.67
N VAL A 67 -7.23 -20.13 25.45
CA VAL A 67 -7.25 -19.02 24.49
C VAL A 67 -8.69 -18.78 23.99
N PRO A 68 -9.21 -17.52 24.10
CA PRO A 68 -10.59 -17.20 23.72
C PRO A 68 -10.92 -17.53 22.25
N ARG A 69 -12.21 -17.75 21.96
CA ARG A 69 -12.69 -18.07 20.61
C ARG A 69 -12.24 -17.04 19.57
N GLU A 70 -12.32 -15.75 19.90
CA GLU A 70 -11.97 -14.67 18.97
C GLU A 70 -10.49 -14.59 18.67
N TYR A 71 -9.64 -14.94 19.62
CA TYR A 71 -8.19 -14.97 19.45
C TYR A 71 -7.79 -16.07 18.46
N LYS A 72 -8.41 -17.26 18.60
CA LYS A 72 -8.27 -18.38 17.65
C LYS A 72 -8.80 -18.02 16.26
N ALA A 73 -9.90 -17.26 16.17
CA ALA A 73 -10.46 -16.83 14.90
C ALA A 73 -9.58 -15.78 14.21
N ALA A 74 -9.09 -14.80 14.98
CA ALA A 74 -8.17 -13.77 14.49
C ALA A 74 -6.86 -14.39 13.98
N LEU A 75 -6.29 -15.36 14.69
CA LEU A 75 -5.09 -16.08 14.24
C LEU A 75 -5.31 -16.75 12.88
N LYS A 76 -6.40 -17.51 12.71
CA LYS A 76 -6.73 -18.15 11.43
C LYS A 76 -6.91 -17.15 10.28
N LYS A 77 -7.46 -15.97 10.58
CA LYS A 77 -7.61 -14.89 9.61
C LYS A 77 -6.25 -14.27 9.27
N ALA A 78 -5.39 -14.04 10.26
CA ALA A 78 -4.03 -13.56 10.05
C ALA A 78 -3.23 -14.52 9.16
N GLU A 79 -3.29 -15.82 9.44
CA GLU A 79 -2.68 -16.86 8.61
C GLU A 79 -3.18 -16.78 7.17
N SER A 80 -4.51 -16.70 6.98
CA SER A 80 -5.11 -16.60 5.64
C SER A 80 -4.65 -15.35 4.89
N TYR A 81 -4.60 -14.18 5.54
CA TYR A 81 -4.13 -12.95 4.93
C TYR A 81 -2.64 -12.98 4.61
N ALA A 82 -1.83 -13.54 5.49
CA ALA A 82 -0.41 -13.70 5.26
C ALA A 82 -0.12 -14.67 4.11
N GLU A 83 -0.77 -15.83 4.07
CA GLU A 83 -0.47 -16.89 3.09
C GLU A 83 -1.09 -16.64 1.72
N ILE A 84 -2.31 -16.10 1.66
CA ILE A 84 -3.06 -15.95 0.41
C ILE A 84 -2.84 -14.56 -0.19
N MET A 85 -2.85 -13.52 0.65
CA MET A 85 -2.76 -12.13 0.19
C MET A 85 -1.35 -11.52 0.30
N ASN A 86 -0.41 -12.25 0.91
CA ASN A 86 0.97 -11.82 1.15
C ASN A 86 1.03 -10.44 1.81
N MET A 87 0.15 -10.21 2.79
CA MET A 87 0.07 -8.92 3.49
C MET A 87 1.21 -8.77 4.51
N SER A 88 1.54 -7.53 4.84
CA SER A 88 2.48 -7.21 5.91
C SER A 88 1.87 -7.44 7.29
N LYS A 89 2.73 -7.51 8.31
CA LYS A 89 2.31 -7.62 9.71
C LYS A 89 1.38 -6.47 10.12
N ALA A 90 1.72 -5.23 9.76
CA ALA A 90 0.91 -4.05 10.08
C ALA A 90 -0.42 -4.03 9.31
N GLY A 91 -0.38 -4.35 8.01
CA GLY A 91 -1.59 -4.42 7.19
C GLY A 91 -2.59 -5.47 7.69
N ILE A 92 -2.10 -6.62 8.16
CA ILE A 92 -2.96 -7.65 8.76
C ILE A 92 -3.59 -7.16 10.06
N TYR A 93 -2.82 -6.50 10.93
CA TYR A 93 -3.37 -5.94 12.17
C TYR A 93 -4.50 -4.93 11.89
N ASP A 94 -4.27 -4.00 10.96
CA ASP A 94 -5.27 -3.01 10.54
C ASP A 94 -6.52 -3.70 9.98
N GLN A 95 -6.34 -4.73 9.15
CA GLN A 95 -7.45 -5.48 8.58
C GLN A 95 -8.28 -6.25 9.63
N LEU A 96 -7.61 -6.83 10.63
CA LEU A 96 -8.27 -7.57 11.70
C LEU A 96 -9.07 -6.65 12.63
N THR A 97 -8.57 -5.44 12.88
CA THR A 97 -9.19 -4.47 13.81
C THR A 97 -10.19 -3.52 13.13
N SER A 98 -10.14 -3.39 11.80
CA SER A 98 -11.01 -2.48 11.05
C SER A 98 -12.50 -2.83 11.21
N GLU A 99 -13.32 -1.81 11.47
CA GLU A 99 -14.78 -1.90 11.50
C GLU A 99 -15.37 -2.37 10.16
N TYR A 100 -14.65 -2.13 9.06
CA TYR A 100 -15.01 -2.56 7.70
C TYR A 100 -14.35 -3.89 7.30
N GLY A 101 -13.47 -4.43 8.14
CA GLY A 101 -12.76 -5.70 7.94
C GLY A 101 -13.37 -6.80 8.79
N GLU A 102 -12.57 -7.37 9.69
CA GLU A 102 -13.00 -8.46 10.57
C GLU A 102 -13.55 -7.95 11.92
N ASN A 103 -13.23 -6.71 12.29
CA ASN A 103 -13.69 -6.03 13.52
C ASN A 103 -13.46 -6.86 14.80
N PHE A 104 -12.32 -7.54 14.89
CA PHE A 104 -11.90 -8.22 16.12
C PHE A 104 -11.45 -7.20 17.18
N PRO A 105 -11.59 -7.53 18.48
CA PRO A 105 -10.94 -6.76 19.54
C PRO A 105 -9.43 -6.64 19.29
N ALA A 106 -8.85 -5.49 19.64
CA ALA A 106 -7.44 -5.19 19.41
C ALA A 106 -6.52 -6.24 20.04
N GLU A 107 -6.87 -6.76 21.21
CA GLU A 107 -6.09 -7.78 21.92
C GLU A 107 -6.12 -9.14 21.18
N ALA A 108 -7.23 -9.48 20.52
CA ALA A 108 -7.33 -10.68 19.70
C ALA A 108 -6.49 -10.55 18.42
N ALA A 109 -6.51 -9.37 17.79
CA ALA A 109 -5.67 -9.06 16.63
C ALA A 109 -4.18 -9.07 17.01
N GLN A 110 -3.80 -8.47 18.14
CA GLN A 110 -2.42 -8.51 18.63
C GLN A 110 -1.98 -9.94 18.92
N TYR A 111 -2.83 -10.75 19.56
CA TYR A 111 -2.55 -12.16 19.76
C TYR A 111 -2.32 -12.87 18.42
N ALA A 112 -3.16 -12.63 17.41
CA ALA A 112 -2.98 -13.23 16.09
C ALA A 112 -1.63 -12.86 15.46
N ILE A 113 -1.27 -11.58 15.50
CA ILE A 113 -0.02 -11.04 14.95
C ILE A 113 1.22 -11.55 15.69
N ASP A 114 1.11 -11.82 16.98
CA ASP A 114 2.19 -12.38 17.79
C ASP A 114 2.40 -13.89 17.57
N ASN A 115 1.36 -14.60 17.14
CA ASN A 115 1.36 -16.06 17.02
C ASN A 115 1.35 -16.57 15.57
N VAL A 116 1.11 -15.72 14.58
CA VAL A 116 1.23 -16.09 13.18
C VAL A 116 2.70 -16.33 12.83
N VAL A 117 2.99 -17.49 12.24
CA VAL A 117 4.35 -17.90 11.89
C VAL A 117 4.49 -17.90 10.38
N VAL A 118 5.02 -16.81 9.84
CA VAL A 118 5.27 -16.63 8.41
C VAL A 118 6.60 -15.91 8.19
N ASP A 119 7.16 -16.06 6.99
CA ASP A 119 8.29 -15.25 6.56
C ASP A 119 7.77 -13.95 5.94
N TRP A 120 7.88 -12.86 6.70
CA TRP A 120 7.41 -11.54 6.26
C TRP A 120 8.21 -10.96 5.10
N LYS A 121 9.49 -11.33 4.97
CA LYS A 121 10.33 -10.92 3.84
C LYS A 121 9.88 -11.62 2.57
N GLU A 122 9.53 -12.90 2.67
CA GLU A 122 8.94 -13.66 1.57
C GLU A 122 7.58 -13.07 1.14
N ASN A 123 6.74 -12.65 2.10
CA ASN A 123 5.49 -11.96 1.77
C ASN A 123 5.74 -10.64 1.02
N ALA A 124 6.71 -9.84 1.47
CA ALA A 124 7.10 -8.62 0.78
C ALA A 124 7.58 -8.89 -0.65
N LEU A 125 8.40 -9.93 -0.86
CA LEU A 125 8.88 -10.34 -2.17
C LEU A 125 7.72 -10.75 -3.10
N LYS A 126 6.79 -11.58 -2.64
CA LYS A 126 5.62 -11.97 -3.43
C LYS A 126 4.73 -10.78 -3.79
N LYS A 127 4.62 -9.81 -2.89
CA LYS A 127 3.87 -8.57 -3.15
C LYS A 127 4.58 -7.69 -4.18
N ALA A 128 5.91 -7.57 -4.07
CA ALA A 128 6.74 -6.89 -5.05
C ALA A 128 6.61 -7.51 -6.45
N GLN A 129 6.71 -8.85 -6.54
CA GLN A 129 6.50 -9.61 -7.79
C GLN A 129 5.12 -9.33 -8.38
N SER A 130 4.07 -9.34 -7.55
CA SER A 130 2.71 -9.03 -8.01
C SER A 130 2.62 -7.61 -8.60
N TYR A 131 3.27 -6.62 -7.99
CA TYR A 131 3.30 -5.25 -8.52
C TYR A 131 4.12 -5.13 -9.81
N ALA A 132 5.25 -5.81 -9.90
CA ALA A 132 6.07 -5.86 -11.10
C ALA A 132 5.29 -6.49 -12.27
N GLU A 133 4.70 -7.66 -12.05
CA GLU A 133 4.04 -8.45 -13.10
C GLU A 133 2.70 -7.85 -13.53
N LEU A 134 1.86 -7.45 -12.57
CA LEU A 134 0.48 -7.05 -12.87
C LEU A 134 0.34 -5.55 -13.15
N MET A 135 1.24 -4.74 -12.61
CA MET A 135 1.17 -3.28 -12.72
C MET A 135 2.38 -2.67 -13.44
N SER A 136 3.40 -3.47 -13.80
CA SER A 136 4.60 -3.00 -14.50
C SER A 136 5.26 -1.80 -13.80
N MET A 137 5.22 -1.78 -12.47
CA MET A 137 5.80 -0.72 -11.66
C MET A 137 7.34 -0.84 -11.66
N SER A 138 8.04 0.30 -11.53
CA SER A 138 9.49 0.31 -11.33
C SER A 138 9.86 -0.10 -9.90
N ASP A 139 11.08 -0.61 -9.70
CA ASP A 139 11.59 -1.03 -8.39
C ASP A 139 11.43 0.05 -7.31
N SER A 140 11.72 1.31 -7.66
CA SER A 140 11.54 2.44 -6.74
C SER A 140 10.07 2.65 -6.35
N ALA A 141 9.14 2.54 -7.30
CA ALA A 141 7.73 2.70 -7.04
C ALA A 141 7.17 1.51 -6.23
N ILE A 142 7.68 0.30 -6.48
CA ILE A 142 7.35 -0.89 -5.69
C ILE A 142 7.85 -0.72 -4.26
N TYR A 143 9.11 -0.29 -4.07
CA TYR A 143 9.67 -0.02 -2.74
C TYR A 143 8.80 0.96 -1.96
N ASP A 144 8.51 2.12 -2.57
CA ASP A 144 7.69 3.17 -1.95
C ASP A 144 6.28 2.65 -1.62
N GLN A 145 5.69 1.85 -2.50
CA GLN A 145 4.38 1.24 -2.28
C GLN A 145 4.39 0.22 -1.13
N LEU A 146 5.45 -0.59 -1.01
CA LEU A 146 5.60 -1.58 0.04
C LEU A 146 5.68 -0.92 1.42
N ILE A 147 6.43 0.17 1.55
CA ILE A 147 6.61 0.87 2.84
C ILE A 147 5.53 1.93 3.13
N SER A 148 4.67 2.23 2.16
CA SER A 148 3.69 3.32 2.29
C SER A 148 2.70 3.05 3.42
N GLU A 149 2.47 4.08 4.24
CA GLU A 149 1.45 4.08 5.29
C GLU A 149 0.02 3.93 4.77
N TYR A 150 -0.20 4.16 3.47
CA TYR A 150 -1.48 3.95 2.81
C TYR A 150 -1.43 2.77 1.83
N GLY A 151 -0.28 2.10 1.71
CA GLY A 151 -0.05 0.95 0.87
C GLY A 151 0.07 -0.32 1.72
N GLU A 152 1.18 -1.03 1.55
CA GLU A 152 1.33 -2.35 2.16
C GLU A 152 1.89 -2.33 3.59
N LYS A 153 2.48 -1.22 4.05
CA LYS A 153 3.03 -1.08 5.42
C LYS A 153 4.06 -2.17 5.82
N PHE A 154 4.83 -2.69 4.88
CA PHE A 154 6.01 -3.49 5.20
C PHE A 154 7.07 -2.61 5.87
N THR A 155 7.93 -3.24 6.67
CA THR A 155 9.13 -2.56 7.17
C THR A 155 10.07 -2.23 6.03
N LYS A 156 10.96 -1.26 6.23
CA LYS A 156 11.95 -0.89 5.20
C LYS A 156 12.88 -2.06 4.88
N GLU A 157 13.22 -2.87 5.89
CA GLU A 157 14.08 -4.04 5.75
C GLU A 157 13.42 -5.15 4.93
N GLU A 158 12.11 -5.37 5.09
CA GLU A 158 11.33 -6.32 4.27
C GLU A 158 11.16 -5.83 2.84
N ALA A 159 10.83 -4.54 2.66
CA ALA A 159 10.72 -3.95 1.34
C ALA A 159 12.05 -3.94 0.59
N GLN A 160 13.17 -3.62 1.28
CA GLN A 160 14.49 -3.66 0.67
C GLN A 160 14.86 -5.08 0.27
N TYR A 161 14.62 -6.07 1.13
CA TYR A 161 14.80 -7.47 0.77
C TYR A 161 13.99 -7.84 -0.47
N ALA A 162 12.73 -7.41 -0.56
CA ALA A 162 11.87 -7.69 -1.71
C ALA A 162 12.47 -7.15 -3.01
N ILE A 163 12.96 -5.90 -3.01
CA ILE A 163 13.60 -5.29 -4.19
C ILE A 163 14.92 -5.98 -4.54
N ASP A 164 15.76 -6.28 -3.55
CA ASP A 164 17.06 -6.92 -3.77
C ASP A 164 16.93 -8.33 -4.39
N ASN A 165 15.75 -8.95 -4.28
CA ASN A 165 15.46 -10.30 -4.78
C ASN A 165 14.39 -10.30 -5.90
N LEU A 166 14.04 -9.14 -6.45
CA LEU A 166 13.10 -9.00 -7.56
C LEU A 166 13.83 -9.22 -8.90
N GLU A 167 13.29 -10.10 -9.77
CA GLU A 167 13.87 -10.44 -11.10
C GLU A 167 13.23 -9.65 -12.25
#